data_AF-A0A2D5UVR3-F1
#
_entry.id   AF-A0A2D5UVR3-F1
#
_cell.length_a   1.000
_cell.length_b   1.000
_cell.length_c   1.000
_cell.angle_alpha   90.00
_cell.angle_beta   90.00
_cell.angle_gamma   90.00
#
_symmetry.space_group_name_H-M   'P 1'
#
loop_
_entity.id
_entity.type
_entity.pdbx_description
1 polymer ?
#
loop_
_entity_poly.entity_id
_entity_poly.type
_entity_poly.pdbx_seq_one_letter_code
_entity_poly.pdbx_strand_id
1 'polypeptide(L)'
;MNEPTAESRETRLRRLVYQSSYTGMKETDLLLGRFAKLHLHGLTDDELGQYEALLDAGDDRIYAWVVAGEPAPQMHDNRVLDLIKEFKND
;
A
#
# COMPACT_ATOMS: atom_id res chain seq x y z
N MET A 1 17.85 -28.17 -3.33
CA MET A 1 16.44 -27.97 -3.72
C MET A 1 15.91 -26.92 -2.77
N ASN A 2 15.81 -25.66 -3.20
CA ASN A 2 15.24 -24.60 -2.37
C ASN A 2 13.72 -24.66 -2.60
N GLU A 3 13.01 -25.24 -1.64
CA GLU A 3 11.56 -25.17 -1.57
C GLU A 3 11.14 -23.69 -1.54
N PRO A 4 10.18 -23.23 -2.36
CA PRO A 4 9.58 -21.93 -2.16
C PRO A 4 8.66 -22.04 -0.95
N THR A 5 9.22 -21.97 0.26
CA THR A 5 8.43 -21.87 1.47
C THR A 5 7.64 -20.58 1.38
N ALA A 6 6.30 -20.70 1.47
CA ALA A 6 5.37 -19.58 1.45
C ALA A 6 5.96 -18.39 2.21
N GLU A 7 6.11 -17.24 1.52
CA GLU A 7 6.67 -16.05 2.16
C GLU A 7 5.89 -15.79 3.46
N SER A 8 6.60 -15.80 4.59
CA SER A 8 5.95 -15.54 5.88
C SER A 8 5.30 -14.16 5.84
N ARG A 9 4.14 -13.99 6.50
CA ARG A 9 3.41 -12.71 6.51
C ARG A 9 4.33 -11.53 6.83
N GLU A 10 5.22 -11.69 7.80
CA GLU A 10 6.23 -10.66 8.12
C GLU A 10 7.16 -10.28 6.95
N THR A 11 7.57 -11.24 6.12
CA THR A 11 8.40 -10.98 4.94
C THR A 11 7.62 -10.18 3.91
N ARG A 12 6.36 -10.56 3.65
CA ARG A 12 5.45 -9.81 2.78
C ARG A 12 5.25 -8.38 3.28
N LEU A 13 5.00 -8.21 4.58
CA LEU A 13 4.85 -6.90 5.22
C LEU A 13 6.10 -6.03 5.06
N ARG A 14 7.28 -6.58 5.34
CA ARG A 14 8.57 -5.87 5.16
C ARG A 14 8.79 -5.43 3.73
N ARG A 15 8.46 -6.29 2.75
CA ARG A 15 8.55 -5.98 1.34
C ARG A 15 7.59 -4.85 0.95
N LEU A 16 6.33 -4.93 1.38
CA LEU A 16 5.33 -3.88 1.12
C LEU A 16 5.76 -2.55 1.73
N VAL A 17 6.18 -2.52 3.00
CA VAL A 17 6.70 -1.30 3.66
C VAL A 17 7.87 -0.70 2.87
N TYR A 18 8.77 -1.54 2.37
CA TYR A 18 9.90 -1.08 1.57
C TYR A 18 9.46 -0.47 0.24
N GLN A 19 8.54 -1.13 -0.48
CA GLN A 19 7.97 -0.61 -1.73
C GLN A 19 7.24 0.71 -1.51
N SER A 20 6.46 0.83 -0.44
CA SER A 20 5.80 2.08 -0.02
C SER A 20 6.77 3.23 0.20
N SER A 21 8.02 2.90 0.56
CA SER A 21 9.07 3.89 0.82
C SER A 21 9.98 4.21 -0.37
N TYR A 22 9.71 3.61 -1.54
CA TYR A 22 10.54 3.77 -2.74
C TYR A 22 9.80 4.43 -3.90
N THR A 23 8.73 5.17 -3.61
CA THR A 23 7.80 5.74 -4.58
C THR A 23 8.33 7.00 -5.30
N GLY A 24 9.59 7.37 -5.07
CA GLY A 24 10.26 8.52 -5.69
C GLY A 24 9.78 9.90 -5.24
N MET A 25 8.61 10.00 -4.60
CA MET A 25 7.96 11.24 -4.20
C MET A 25 7.82 11.31 -2.67
N LYS A 26 8.40 12.35 -2.07
CA LYS A 26 8.57 12.45 -0.60
C LYS A 26 7.26 12.46 0.18
N GLU A 27 6.22 13.10 -0.34
CA GLU A 27 4.89 13.13 0.29
C GLU A 27 4.25 11.74 0.32
N THR A 28 4.29 11.03 -0.80
CA THR A 28 3.74 9.68 -0.93
C THR A 28 4.55 8.67 -0.12
N ASP A 29 5.88 8.76 -0.13
CA ASP A 29 6.77 7.95 0.72
C ASP A 29 6.45 8.12 2.21
N LEU A 30 6.30 9.37 2.69
CA LEU A 30 6.02 9.61 4.10
C LEU A 30 4.63 9.08 4.49
N LEU A 31 3.62 9.32 3.65
CA LEU A 31 2.25 8.89 3.91
C LEU A 31 2.13 7.36 3.87
N LEU A 32 2.51 6.76 2.75
CA LEU A 32 2.43 5.31 2.54
C LEU A 32 3.36 4.56 3.48
N GLY A 33 4.56 5.07 3.74
CA GLY A 33 5.51 4.45 4.66
C GLY A 33 5.01 4.45 6.11
N ARG A 34 4.34 5.51 6.56
CA ARG A 34 3.71 5.55 7.90
C ARG A 34 2.47 4.67 7.97
N PHE A 35 1.58 4.77 6.98
CA PHE A 35 0.40 3.91 6.87
C PHE A 35 0.80 2.44 6.88
N ALA A 36 1.80 2.07 6.05
CA ALA A 36 2.30 0.72 5.93
C ALA A 36 2.75 0.16 7.28
N LYS A 37 3.59 0.91 8.02
CA LYS A 37 4.10 0.46 9.33
C LYS A 37 3.02 0.29 10.40
N LEU A 38 1.96 1.10 10.36
CA LEU A 38 0.92 1.12 11.39
C LEU A 38 -0.25 0.17 11.06
N HIS A 39 -0.68 0.14 9.80
CA HIS A 39 -1.87 -0.59 9.36
C HIS A 39 -1.58 -1.97 8.79
N LEU A 40 -0.46 -2.20 8.06
CA LEU A 40 -0.24 -3.49 7.38
C LEU A 40 -0.24 -4.69 8.35
N HIS A 41 0.20 -4.51 9.60
CA HIS A 41 0.13 -5.57 10.62
C HIS A 41 -1.32 -5.98 10.99
N GLY A 42 -2.26 -5.05 10.90
CA GLY A 42 -3.68 -5.28 11.15
C GLY A 42 -4.47 -5.77 9.94
N LEU A 43 -3.97 -5.52 8.72
CA LEU A 43 -4.64 -5.90 7.48
C LEU A 43 -4.64 -7.42 7.27
N THR A 44 -5.78 -7.95 6.82
CA THR A 44 -5.96 -9.33 6.39
C THR A 44 -5.19 -9.63 5.10
N ASP A 45 -5.04 -10.91 4.74
CA ASP A 45 -4.27 -11.27 3.53
C ASP A 45 -4.90 -10.73 2.23
N ASP A 46 -6.23 -10.62 2.19
CA ASP A 46 -6.97 -9.99 1.09
C ASP A 46 -6.64 -8.49 0.99
N GLU A 47 -6.69 -7.78 2.11
CA GLU A 47 -6.33 -6.36 2.18
C GLU A 47 -4.84 -6.12 1.85
N LEU A 48 -3.95 -7.03 2.25
CA LEU A 48 -2.55 -6.98 1.83
C LEU A 48 -2.43 -7.14 0.30
N GLY A 49 -3.22 -8.02 -0.31
CA GLY A 49 -3.32 -8.14 -1.76
C GLY A 49 -3.84 -6.88 -2.44
N GLN A 50 -4.84 -6.23 -1.86
CA GLN A 50 -5.36 -4.94 -2.33
C GLN A 50 -4.31 -3.83 -2.25
N TYR A 51 -3.54 -3.78 -1.16
CA TYR A 51 -2.44 -2.84 -1.00
C TYR A 51 -1.32 -3.08 -2.02
N GLU A 52 -0.97 -4.35 -2.24
CA GLU A 52 0.01 -4.75 -3.23
C GLU A 52 -0.41 -4.34 -4.66
N ALA A 53 -1.68 -4.52 -5.01
CA ALA A 53 -2.23 -4.07 -6.28
C ALA A 53 -2.21 -2.54 -6.43
N LEU A 54 -2.37 -1.79 -5.34
CA LEU A 54 -2.21 -0.33 -5.35
C LEU A 54 -0.76 0.07 -5.64
N LEU A 55 0.21 -0.59 -4.99
CA LEU A 55 1.64 -0.37 -5.24
C LEU A 55 2.04 -0.74 -6.68
N ASP A 56 1.45 -1.80 -7.24
CA ASP A 56 1.69 -2.24 -8.62
C ASP A 56 1.13 -1.23 -9.65
N ALA A 57 0.06 -0.50 -9.32
CA ALA A 57 -0.49 0.56 -10.17
C ALA A 57 0.48 1.75 -10.38
N GLY A 58 1.51 1.87 -9.53
CA GLY A 58 2.59 2.84 -9.65
C GLY A 58 2.34 4.14 -8.90
N ASP A 59 3.45 4.81 -8.59
CA ASP A 59 3.51 5.94 -7.66
C ASP A 59 2.65 7.12 -8.09
N ASP A 60 2.65 7.43 -9.39
CA ASP A 60 1.90 8.52 -10.00
C ASP A 60 0.37 8.33 -9.80
N ARG A 61 -0.10 7.09 -9.91
CA ARG A 61 -1.50 6.73 -9.69
C ARG A 61 -1.90 6.81 -8.23
N ILE A 62 -1.06 6.28 -7.33
CA ILE A 62 -1.33 6.34 -5.89
C ILE A 62 -1.36 7.79 -5.43
N TYR A 63 -0.41 8.61 -5.91
CA TYR A 63 -0.41 10.05 -5.65
C TYR A 63 -1.68 10.71 -6.15
N ALA A 64 -2.10 10.43 -7.38
CA ALA A 64 -3.35 10.98 -7.94
C ALA A 64 -4.57 10.64 -7.06
N TRP A 65 -4.74 9.37 -6.65
CA TRP A 65 -5.94 8.95 -5.91
C TRP A 65 -5.95 9.39 -4.46
N VAL A 66 -4.80 9.36 -3.79
CA VAL A 66 -4.70 9.62 -2.35
C VAL A 66 -4.37 11.08 -2.07
N VAL A 67 -3.40 11.63 -2.79
CA VAL A 67 -2.91 13.00 -2.54
C VAL A 67 -3.71 14.02 -3.33
N ALA A 68 -3.87 13.81 -4.64
CA ALA A 68 -4.63 14.72 -5.51
C ALA A 68 -6.16 14.53 -5.40
N GLY A 69 -6.62 13.41 -4.81
CA GLY A 69 -8.04 13.14 -4.58
C GLY A 69 -8.80 12.70 -5.84
N GLU A 70 -8.12 12.18 -6.85
CA GLU A 70 -8.75 11.67 -8.06
C GLU A 70 -9.54 10.37 -7.79
N PRO A 71 -10.60 10.11 -8.57
CA PRO A 71 -11.32 8.85 -8.49
C PRO A 71 -10.43 7.69 -8.93
N ALA A 72 -10.31 6.67 -8.08
CA ALA A 72 -9.67 5.42 -8.46
C ALA A 72 -10.62 4.60 -9.35
N PRO A 73 -10.08 3.82 -10.30
CA PRO A 73 -10.90 2.88 -11.04
C PRO A 73 -11.48 1.82 -10.10
N GLN A 74 -12.64 1.24 -10.44
CA GLN A 74 -13.34 0.24 -9.60
C GLN A 74 -12.46 -0.91 -9.11
N MET A 75 -11.39 -1.26 -9.83
CA MET A 75 -10.46 -2.32 -9.42
C MET A 75 -9.59 -1.94 -8.22
N HIS A 76 -9.35 -0.64 -8.01
CA HIS A 76 -8.56 -0.09 -6.91
C HIS A 76 -9.42 0.67 -5.89
N ASP A 77 -10.72 0.84 -6.18
CA ASP A 77 -11.71 1.37 -5.25
C ASP A 77 -12.09 0.33 -4.20
N ASN A 78 -11.16 0.13 -3.25
CA ASN A 78 -11.25 -0.87 -2.20
C ASN A 78 -11.09 -0.24 -0.82
N ARG A 79 -11.35 -1.04 0.23
CA ARG A 79 -11.28 -0.55 1.61
C ARG A 79 -9.90 -0.05 1.99
N VAL A 80 -8.83 -0.63 1.44
CA VAL A 80 -7.46 -0.19 1.72
C VAL A 80 -7.20 1.20 1.17
N LEU A 81 -7.64 1.51 -0.05
CA LEU A 81 -7.53 2.86 -0.60
C LEU A 81 -8.26 3.89 0.28
N ASP A 82 -9.46 3.54 0.73
CA ASP A 82 -10.26 4.37 1.63
C ASP A 82 -9.53 4.63 2.96
N LEU A 83 -8.97 3.57 3.57
CA LEU A 83 -8.15 3.68 4.79
C LEU A 83 -6.93 4.60 4.61
N ILE A 84 -6.26 4.56 3.45
CA ILE A 84 -5.11 5.43 3.17
C ILE A 84 -5.57 6.90 3.05
N LYS A 85 -6.72 7.14 2.40
CA LYS A 85 -7.33 8.47 2.29
C LYS A 85 -7.74 9.00 3.66
N GLU A 86 -8.37 8.17 4.50
CA GLU A 86 -8.72 8.50 5.88
C GLU A 86 -7.45 8.83 6.70
N PHE A 87 -6.41 8.02 6.60
CA PHE A 87 -5.13 8.22 7.31
C PHE A 87 -4.41 9.52 6.91
N LYS A 88 -4.58 9.99 5.67
CA LYS A 88 -4.04 11.29 5.23
C LYS A 88 -4.77 12.47 5.89
N ASN A 89 -6.04 12.29 6.24
CA ASN A 89 -6.90 13.34 6.79
C ASN A 89 -6.89 13.39 8.32
N ASP A 90 -6.14 12.50 8.97
CA ASP A 90 -5.84 12.45 10.41
C ASP A 90 -4.54 13.20 10.74
#